data_AF-A0A2D7INE0-F1
#
_entry.id   AF-A0A2D7INE0-F1
#
_cell.length_a   1.000
_cell.length_b   1.000
_cell.length_c   1.000
_cell.angle_alpha   90.00
_cell.angle_beta   90.00
_cell.angle_gamma   90.00
#
_symmetry.space_group_name_H-M   'P 1'
#
loop_
_entity.id
_entity.type
_entity.pdbx_description
1 polymer ?
#
loop_
_entity_poly.entity_id
_entity_poly.type
_entity_poly.pdbx_seq_one_letter_code
_entity_poly.pdbx_strand_id
1 'polypeptide(L)'
;MKSFFNRIKTFSEKITKNFCSCKGQSIAEFAVITAMMSTFIATAAPRLSNLMEEGKAQKSIQEIDKLLIQAKNFYENTSKFEGRGRLPGQDKFNIKVGSYSDTSEVYNDLKKFTTFNNDSIGPKWVSVFGNHDGSLFQDDEYLTELDNEGNIQCDNCPEGRDAGMVEWYDLFNQSILESPFQDGHFIYVVIPGSGSGSKVIAPRIIIADAENPLYFHKIMDL
;
A
#
# COMPACT_ATOMS: atom_id res chain seq x y z
N MET A 1 -32.86 -14.31 62.97
CA MET A 1 -31.62 -13.74 62.38
C MET A 1 -30.34 -14.53 62.66
N LYS A 2 -30.05 -14.98 63.91
CA LYS A 2 -28.79 -15.69 64.24
C LYS A 2 -28.55 -17.03 63.50
N SER A 3 -29.61 -17.76 63.14
CA SER A 3 -29.52 -19.05 62.41
C SER A 3 -29.04 -18.91 60.96
N PHE A 4 -29.44 -17.84 60.26
CA PHE A 4 -29.07 -17.60 58.87
C PHE A 4 -27.58 -17.22 58.72
N PHE A 5 -27.07 -16.39 59.64
CA PHE A 5 -25.65 -16.01 59.66
C PHE A 5 -24.72 -17.21 59.94
N ASN A 6 -25.11 -18.15 60.81
CA ASN A 6 -24.33 -19.35 61.06
C ASN A 6 -24.33 -20.32 59.86
N ARG A 7 -25.42 -20.38 59.08
CA ARG A 7 -25.46 -21.15 57.83
C ARG A 7 -24.58 -20.54 56.74
N ILE A 8 -24.53 -19.21 56.62
CA ILE A 8 -23.65 -18.52 55.68
C ILE A 8 -22.17 -18.71 56.06
N LYS A 9 -21.85 -18.63 57.36
CA LYS A 9 -20.48 -18.83 57.85
C LYS A 9 -19.98 -20.26 57.61
N THR A 10 -20.81 -21.26 57.90
CA THR A 10 -20.47 -22.68 57.64
C THR A 10 -20.40 -23.02 56.15
N PHE A 11 -21.17 -22.32 55.31
CA PHE A 11 -21.07 -22.44 53.85
C PHE A 11 -19.77 -21.83 53.30
N SER A 12 -19.39 -20.64 53.78
CA SER A 12 -18.10 -19.98 53.46
C SER A 12 -16.90 -20.83 53.88
N GLU A 13 -16.93 -21.41 55.09
CA GLU A 13 -15.87 -22.30 55.60
C GLU A 13 -15.76 -23.61 54.80
N LYS A 14 -16.87 -24.12 54.23
CA LYS A 14 -16.86 -25.28 53.33
C LYS A 14 -16.29 -24.95 51.95
N ILE A 15 -16.62 -23.78 51.40
CA ILE A 15 -16.05 -23.32 50.11
C ILE A 15 -14.54 -23.13 50.23
N THR A 16 -14.08 -22.45 51.28
CA THR A 16 -12.64 -22.23 51.52
C THR A 16 -11.88 -23.52 51.76
N LYS A 17 -12.44 -24.49 52.50
CA LYS A 17 -11.80 -25.82 52.65
C LYS A 17 -11.77 -26.63 51.34
N ASN A 18 -12.76 -26.52 50.47
CA ASN A 18 -12.80 -27.23 49.19
C ASN A 18 -11.83 -26.63 48.16
N PHE A 19 -11.69 -25.30 48.10
CA PHE A 19 -10.70 -24.64 47.24
C PHE A 19 -9.26 -24.76 47.79
N CYS A 20 -9.07 -24.82 49.12
CA CYS A 20 -7.74 -24.95 49.74
C CYS A 20 -7.26 -26.40 49.96
N SER A 21 -8.03 -27.45 49.59
CA SER A 21 -7.57 -28.86 49.74
C SER A 21 -6.89 -29.45 48.50
N CYS A 22 -6.66 -28.64 47.46
CA CYS A 22 -5.86 -29.01 46.31
C CYS A 22 -4.39 -29.22 46.75
N LYS A 23 -4.01 -30.48 47.03
CA LYS A 23 -2.61 -30.89 47.17
C LYS A 23 -1.84 -30.38 45.93
N GLY A 24 -0.76 -29.64 46.14
CA GLY A 24 -0.11 -28.75 45.16
C GLY A 24 0.45 -29.35 43.87
N GLN A 25 0.21 -30.63 43.55
CA GLN A 25 0.74 -31.27 42.34
C GLN A 25 0.08 -30.74 41.06
N SER A 26 -1.25 -30.65 40.97
CA SER A 26 -1.91 -30.19 39.74
C SER A 26 -1.71 -28.68 39.47
N ILE A 27 -1.58 -27.85 40.51
CA ILE A 27 -1.27 -26.41 40.36
C ILE A 27 0.18 -26.22 39.92
N ALA A 28 1.12 -27.00 40.46
CA ALA A 28 2.52 -26.94 40.04
C ALA A 28 2.68 -27.40 38.59
N GLU A 29 2.00 -28.45 38.16
CA GLU A 29 2.02 -28.92 36.76
C GLU A 29 1.47 -27.87 35.79
N PHE A 30 0.32 -27.28 36.10
CA PHE A 30 -0.25 -26.21 35.28
C PHE A 30 0.65 -24.96 35.23
N ALA A 31 1.25 -24.59 36.37
CA ALA A 31 2.21 -23.49 36.45
C ALA A 31 3.47 -23.79 35.63
N VAL A 32 3.99 -25.02 35.66
CA VAL A 32 5.17 -25.43 34.88
C VAL A 32 4.87 -25.40 33.38
N ILE A 33 3.72 -25.91 32.94
CA ILE A 33 3.30 -25.85 31.52
C ILE A 33 3.13 -24.40 31.08
N THR A 34 2.47 -23.57 31.89
CA THR A 34 2.28 -22.14 31.60
C THR A 34 3.63 -21.41 31.57
N ALA A 35 4.54 -21.72 32.49
CA ALA A 35 5.88 -21.15 32.52
C ALA A 35 6.71 -21.58 31.31
N MET A 36 6.65 -22.85 30.90
CA MET A 36 7.31 -23.34 29.69
C MET A 36 6.75 -22.66 28.44
N MET A 37 5.42 -22.63 28.28
CA MET A 37 4.77 -21.98 27.14
C MET A 37 5.06 -20.47 27.12
N SER A 38 5.02 -19.80 28.26
CA SER A 38 5.40 -18.38 28.40
C SER A 38 6.85 -18.16 27.98
N THR A 39 7.78 -19.04 28.37
CA THR A 39 9.19 -18.94 27.98
C THR A 39 9.37 -19.16 26.47
N PHE A 40 8.66 -20.12 25.89
CA PHE A 40 8.66 -20.34 24.43
C PHE A 40 8.09 -19.13 23.67
N ILE A 41 6.96 -18.57 24.13
CA ILE A 41 6.37 -17.37 23.54
C ILE A 41 7.33 -16.18 23.66
N ALA A 42 7.93 -15.98 24.83
CA ALA A 42 8.86 -14.88 25.07
C ALA A 42 10.11 -14.96 24.18
N THR A 43 10.62 -16.17 23.93
CA THR A 43 11.78 -16.39 23.05
C THR A 43 11.41 -16.35 21.55
N ALA A 44 10.19 -16.74 21.19
CA ALA A 44 9.70 -16.71 19.81
C ALA A 44 9.19 -15.32 19.39
N ALA A 45 8.68 -14.50 20.31
CA ALA A 45 8.11 -13.18 20.05
C ALA A 45 9.00 -12.27 19.18
N PRO A 46 10.31 -12.08 19.45
CA PRO A 46 11.14 -11.22 18.60
C PRO A 46 11.30 -11.77 17.18
N ARG A 47 11.38 -13.10 17.01
CA ARG A 47 11.50 -13.73 15.68
C ARG A 47 10.19 -13.63 14.89
N LEU A 48 9.05 -13.85 15.55
CA LEU A 48 7.73 -13.68 14.93
C LEU A 48 7.49 -12.22 14.53
N SER A 49 7.93 -11.25 15.34
CA SER A 49 7.87 -9.83 14.97
C SER A 49 8.62 -9.55 13.67
N ASN A 50 9.86 -10.03 13.56
CA ASN A 50 10.66 -9.84 12.34
C ASN A 50 10.05 -10.55 11.12
N LEU A 51 9.51 -11.77 11.30
CA LEU A 51 8.81 -12.48 10.22
C LEU A 51 7.54 -11.77 9.77
N MET A 52 6.81 -11.15 10.70
CA MET A 52 5.63 -10.36 10.37
C MET A 52 6.00 -9.09 9.59
N GLU A 53 7.09 -8.43 9.96
CA GLU A 53 7.61 -7.26 9.22
C GLU A 53 8.06 -7.63 7.81
N GLU A 54 8.83 -8.72 7.66
CA GLU A 54 9.21 -9.25 6.35
C GLU A 54 7.98 -9.66 5.52
N GLY A 55 6.96 -10.23 6.17
CA GLY A 55 5.69 -10.58 5.51
C GLY A 55 4.93 -9.35 4.99
N LYS A 56 4.98 -8.21 5.68
CA LYS A 56 4.40 -6.95 5.17
C LYS A 56 5.18 -6.43 3.97
N ALA A 57 6.50 -6.42 4.04
CA ALA A 57 7.37 -6.02 2.95
C ALA A 57 7.12 -6.87 1.68
N GLN A 58 7.07 -8.19 1.83
CA GLN A 58 6.79 -9.10 0.72
C GLN A 58 5.40 -8.88 0.13
N LYS A 59 4.37 -8.64 0.96
CA LYS A 59 3.02 -8.32 0.48
C LYS A 59 2.99 -7.01 -0.30
N SER A 60 3.58 -5.93 0.22
CA SER A 60 3.64 -4.65 -0.50
C SER A 60 4.29 -4.82 -1.88
N ILE A 61 5.42 -5.54 -1.96
CA ILE A 61 6.10 -5.85 -3.23
C ILE A 61 5.20 -6.65 -4.19
N GLN A 62 4.43 -7.62 -3.68
CA GLN A 62 3.50 -8.41 -4.49
C GLN A 62 2.32 -7.58 -5.00
N GLU A 63 1.79 -6.66 -4.21
CA GLU A 63 0.73 -5.74 -4.66
C GLU A 63 1.26 -4.79 -5.74
N ILE A 64 2.48 -4.26 -5.58
CA ILE A 64 3.16 -3.47 -6.62
C ILE A 64 3.31 -4.27 -7.93
N ASP A 65 3.64 -5.57 -7.85
CA ASP A 65 3.72 -6.43 -9.04
C ASP A 65 2.36 -6.57 -9.75
N LYS A 66 1.26 -6.68 -8.99
CA LYS A 66 -0.09 -6.70 -9.59
C LYS A 66 -0.40 -5.39 -10.30
N LEU A 67 -0.06 -4.25 -9.69
CA LEU A 67 -0.22 -2.92 -10.31
C LEU A 67 0.53 -2.84 -11.64
N LEU A 68 1.79 -3.29 -11.68
CA LEU A 68 2.60 -3.31 -12.89
C LEU A 68 2.02 -4.21 -13.98
N ILE A 69 1.53 -5.40 -13.63
CA ILE A 69 0.91 -6.31 -14.58
C ILE A 69 -0.35 -5.67 -15.19
N GLN A 70 -1.19 -5.01 -14.38
CA GLN A 70 -2.37 -4.33 -14.90
C GLN A 70 -2.02 -3.13 -15.78
N ALA A 71 -1.03 -2.34 -15.39
CA ALA A 71 -0.52 -1.24 -16.21
C ALA A 71 -0.02 -1.74 -17.59
N LYS A 72 0.67 -2.89 -17.62
CA LYS A 72 1.08 -3.52 -18.87
C LYS A 72 -0.10 -3.92 -19.74
N ASN A 73 -1.10 -4.59 -19.16
CA ASN A 73 -2.30 -4.99 -19.89
C ASN A 73 -3.04 -3.77 -20.46
N PHE A 74 -3.11 -2.68 -19.70
CA PHE A 74 -3.70 -1.42 -20.15
C PHE A 74 -2.93 -0.83 -21.33
N TYR A 75 -1.60 -0.79 -21.27
CA TYR A 75 -0.75 -0.34 -22.37
C TYR A 75 -0.95 -1.18 -23.65
N GLU A 76 -1.02 -2.51 -23.51
CA GLU A 76 -1.25 -3.40 -24.65
C GLU A 76 -2.65 -3.22 -25.26
N ASN A 77 -3.67 -2.93 -24.45
CA ASN A 77 -5.03 -2.67 -24.91
C ASN A 77 -5.13 -1.32 -25.62
N THR A 78 -4.65 -0.26 -24.99
CA THR A 78 -4.63 1.09 -25.61
C THR A 78 -3.80 1.10 -26.89
N SER A 79 -2.67 0.36 -26.93
CA SER A 79 -1.88 0.24 -28.16
C SER A 79 -2.64 -0.39 -29.33
N LYS A 80 -3.64 -1.24 -29.07
CA LYS A 80 -4.47 -1.84 -30.13
C LYS A 80 -5.57 -0.90 -30.61
N PHE A 81 -6.18 -0.13 -29.72
CA PHE A 81 -7.29 0.77 -30.05
C PHE A 81 -6.82 2.14 -30.56
N GLU A 82 -5.80 2.71 -29.93
CA GLU A 82 -5.29 4.06 -30.21
C GLU A 82 -4.04 4.04 -31.12
N GLY A 83 -3.53 2.84 -31.46
CA GLY A 83 -2.35 2.63 -32.29
C GLY A 83 -1.01 2.84 -31.58
N ARG A 84 -0.99 3.58 -30.46
CA ARG A 84 0.14 3.67 -29.52
C ARG A 84 -0.38 3.50 -28.10
N GLY A 85 0.31 2.68 -27.32
CA GLY A 85 -0.08 2.43 -25.93
C GLY A 85 0.20 3.65 -25.04
N ARG A 86 -0.66 3.81 -24.05
CA ARG A 86 -0.50 4.75 -22.93
C ARG A 86 -0.64 4.00 -21.61
N LEU A 87 -0.13 4.59 -20.55
CA LEU A 87 -0.27 4.07 -19.19
C LEU A 87 -1.51 4.67 -18.50
N PRO A 88 -1.99 4.06 -17.39
CA PRO A 88 -3.10 4.62 -16.63
C PRO A 88 -2.77 6.03 -16.09
N GLY A 89 -3.74 6.94 -16.13
CA GLY A 89 -3.60 8.35 -15.79
C GLY A 89 -2.79 9.18 -16.80
N GLN A 90 -2.31 8.54 -17.87
CA GLN A 90 -1.55 9.22 -18.91
C GLN A 90 -2.48 9.59 -20.06
N ASP A 91 -2.53 10.87 -20.39
CA ASP A 91 -3.34 11.41 -21.49
C ASP A 91 -2.87 10.93 -22.86
N LYS A 92 -1.53 10.84 -23.01
CA LYS A 92 -0.85 10.47 -24.24
C LYS A 92 0.56 9.98 -23.93
N PHE A 93 1.10 9.09 -24.77
CA PHE A 93 2.42 8.47 -24.57
C PHE A 93 3.57 9.45 -24.29
N ASN A 94 3.49 10.70 -24.77
CA ASN A 94 4.52 11.74 -24.62
C ASN A 94 4.25 12.74 -23.47
N ILE A 95 3.14 12.59 -22.76
CA ILE A 95 2.77 13.42 -21.60
C ILE A 95 3.20 12.68 -20.34
N LYS A 96 3.78 13.40 -19.37
CA LYS A 96 4.22 12.80 -18.10
C LYS A 96 3.07 12.74 -17.11
N VAL A 97 3.12 11.78 -16.18
CA VAL A 97 2.23 11.73 -15.01
C VAL A 97 3.07 11.96 -13.77
N GLY A 98 2.68 12.96 -12.97
CA GLY A 98 3.51 13.53 -11.91
C GLY A 98 4.53 14.54 -12.45
N SER A 99 5.48 14.93 -11.60
CA SER A 99 6.37 16.07 -11.91
C SER A 99 7.66 15.69 -12.66
N TYR A 100 8.00 14.42 -12.80
CA TYR A 100 9.30 13.98 -13.32
C TYR A 100 9.34 13.77 -14.84
N SER A 101 10.44 14.19 -15.48
CA SER A 101 10.71 13.92 -16.90
C SER A 101 11.72 12.80 -17.13
N ASP A 102 12.59 12.54 -16.16
CA ASP A 102 13.73 11.64 -16.31
C ASP A 102 13.84 10.66 -15.15
N THR A 103 14.21 9.42 -15.45
CA THR A 103 14.35 8.37 -14.42
C THR A 103 15.45 8.68 -13.41
N SER A 104 16.53 9.36 -13.83
CA SER A 104 17.62 9.74 -12.93
C SER A 104 17.19 10.72 -11.85
N GLU A 105 16.28 11.64 -12.17
CA GLU A 105 15.73 12.58 -11.18
C GLU A 105 14.89 11.83 -10.14
N VAL A 106 14.06 10.90 -10.61
CA VAL A 106 13.27 10.04 -9.73
C VAL A 106 14.16 9.27 -8.76
N TYR A 107 15.24 8.63 -9.25
CA TYR A 107 16.16 7.89 -8.38
C TYR A 107 16.89 8.79 -7.36
N ASN A 108 17.22 10.02 -7.73
CA ASN A 108 17.88 10.95 -6.82
C ASN A 108 16.96 11.43 -5.72
N ASP A 109 15.68 11.64 -6.03
CA ASP A 109 14.66 12.02 -5.06
C ASP A 109 14.21 10.82 -4.21
N LEU A 110 14.10 9.61 -4.79
CA LEU A 110 13.82 8.36 -4.06
C LEU A 110 14.84 8.10 -2.94
N LYS A 111 16.12 8.37 -3.17
CA LYS A 111 17.15 8.24 -2.11
C LYS A 111 16.91 9.13 -0.89
N LYS A 112 16.21 10.25 -1.08
CA LYS A 112 15.85 11.19 -0.01
C LYS A 112 14.46 10.93 0.55
N PHE A 113 13.69 10.04 -0.07
CA PHE A 113 12.31 9.77 0.28
C PHE A 113 12.22 8.51 1.13
N THR A 114 12.54 8.67 2.41
CA THR A 114 12.58 7.57 3.40
C THR A 114 11.36 7.51 4.31
N THR A 115 10.51 8.54 4.29
CA THR A 115 9.32 8.67 5.15
C THR A 115 8.20 9.36 4.39
N PHE A 116 6.96 8.95 4.67
CA PHE A 116 5.72 9.48 4.11
C PHE A 116 5.61 11.02 4.13
N ASN A 117 6.00 11.67 5.23
CA ASN A 117 5.82 13.12 5.48
C ASN A 117 6.81 14.05 4.74
N ASN A 118 7.17 13.76 3.49
CA ASN A 118 8.08 14.61 2.73
C ASN A 118 7.30 15.59 1.85
N ASP A 119 7.03 16.79 2.38
CA ASP A 119 6.25 17.85 1.72
C ASP A 119 6.84 18.33 0.38
N SER A 120 8.13 18.09 0.13
CA SER A 120 8.78 18.53 -1.13
C SER A 120 8.77 17.47 -2.22
N ILE A 121 8.72 16.18 -1.86
CA ILE A 121 8.80 15.06 -2.80
C ILE A 121 7.42 14.45 -3.02
N GLY A 122 6.62 14.32 -1.96
CA GLY A 122 5.25 13.78 -2.01
C GLY A 122 4.41 14.38 -3.15
N PRO A 123 4.32 15.72 -3.29
CA PRO A 123 3.50 16.34 -4.33
C PRO A 123 3.96 16.06 -5.77
N LYS A 124 5.18 15.53 -5.97
CA LYS A 124 5.67 15.16 -7.30
C LYS A 124 5.14 13.81 -7.78
N TRP A 125 4.64 12.99 -6.86
CA TRP A 125 4.11 11.66 -7.11
C TRP A 125 2.59 11.69 -7.12
N VAL A 126 2.01 10.75 -7.86
CA VAL A 126 0.57 10.64 -8.05
C VAL A 126 0.03 9.42 -7.30
N SER A 127 -1.13 9.58 -6.66
CA SER A 127 -1.84 8.48 -6.01
C SER A 127 -2.47 7.51 -7.02
N VAL A 128 -2.31 6.19 -6.82
CA VAL A 128 -2.94 5.15 -7.66
C VAL A 128 -4.47 5.10 -7.48
N PHE A 129 -4.98 5.13 -6.24
CA PHE A 129 -6.41 5.00 -5.94
C PHE A 129 -7.04 6.28 -5.39
N GLY A 130 -6.45 7.43 -5.70
CA GLY A 130 -6.86 8.74 -5.17
C GLY A 130 -6.39 8.97 -3.74
N ASN A 131 -6.47 10.21 -3.30
CA ASN A 131 -6.03 10.62 -1.98
C ASN A 131 -7.04 10.26 -0.88
N HIS A 132 -6.54 9.68 0.21
CA HIS A 132 -7.23 9.71 1.50
C HIS A 132 -7.04 11.09 2.16
N ASP A 133 -8.04 11.56 2.91
CA ASP A 133 -8.04 12.88 3.56
C ASP A 133 -6.69 13.20 4.26
N GLY A 134 -5.97 14.22 3.78
CA GLY A 134 -4.71 14.69 4.36
C GLY A 134 -3.42 14.18 3.73
N SER A 135 -3.49 13.52 2.57
CA SER A 135 -2.29 13.03 1.85
C SER A 135 -1.53 14.15 1.11
N LEU A 136 -0.20 14.00 1.05
CA LEU A 136 0.74 14.94 0.43
C LEU A 136 0.91 14.72 -1.08
N PHE A 137 0.21 13.74 -1.64
CA PHE A 137 0.38 13.32 -3.04
C PHE A 137 -0.55 14.10 -3.95
N GLN A 138 -0.15 14.24 -5.21
CA GLN A 138 -1.00 14.85 -6.20
C GLN A 138 -2.06 13.82 -6.64
N ASP A 139 -3.31 14.24 -6.75
CA ASP A 139 -4.30 13.46 -7.48
C ASP A 139 -4.13 13.73 -8.98
N ASP A 140 -4.23 12.68 -9.78
CA ASP A 140 -4.25 12.84 -11.23
C ASP A 140 -5.62 13.41 -11.62
N GLU A 141 -5.65 14.72 -11.89
CA GLU A 141 -6.84 15.38 -12.38
C GLU A 141 -6.97 15.16 -13.89
N TYR A 142 -8.18 14.82 -14.31
CA TYR A 142 -8.53 14.83 -15.73
C TYR A 142 -8.38 16.25 -16.28
N LEU A 143 -7.38 16.47 -17.13
CA LEU A 143 -7.15 17.73 -17.83
C LEU A 143 -8.13 17.83 -19.00
N THR A 144 -8.99 18.85 -19.02
CA THR A 144 -9.81 19.12 -20.21
C THR A 144 -8.94 19.54 -21.39
N GLU A 145 -9.36 19.29 -22.63
CA GLU A 145 -8.57 19.62 -23.84
C GLU A 145 -8.16 21.10 -23.90
N LEU A 146 -9.05 21.96 -23.41
CA LEU A 146 -8.82 23.39 -23.20
C LEU A 146 -8.95 23.69 -21.70
N ASP A 147 -8.05 24.51 -21.17
CA ASP A 147 -8.25 25.12 -19.86
C ASP A 147 -9.39 26.16 -19.92
N ASN A 148 -9.86 26.62 -18.76
CA ASN A 148 -10.84 27.72 -18.64
C ASN A 148 -10.37 29.01 -19.34
N GLU A 149 -9.08 29.11 -19.63
CA GLU A 149 -8.41 30.24 -20.30
C GLU A 149 -8.21 30.01 -21.82
N GLY A 150 -8.64 28.86 -22.35
CA GLY A 150 -8.54 28.52 -23.77
C GLY A 150 -7.16 28.05 -24.23
N ASN A 151 -6.25 27.74 -23.30
CA ASN A 151 -4.96 27.11 -23.58
C ASN A 151 -5.15 25.61 -23.85
N ILE A 152 -4.48 25.07 -24.88
CA ILE A 152 -4.51 23.64 -25.18
C ILE A 152 -3.72 22.91 -24.09
N GLN A 153 -4.43 22.22 -23.21
CA GLN A 153 -3.82 21.45 -22.12
C GLN A 153 -3.41 20.06 -22.59
N CYS A 154 -4.12 19.54 -23.60
CA CYS A 154 -3.80 18.26 -24.21
C CYS A 154 -4.11 18.32 -25.73
N ASP A 155 -3.11 18.06 -26.56
CA ASP A 155 -3.23 18.15 -28.03
C ASP A 155 -3.60 16.76 -28.61
N ASN A 156 -4.86 16.62 -29.00
CA ASN A 156 -5.45 15.40 -29.58
C ASN A 156 -5.40 14.19 -28.61
N CYS A 157 -6.19 14.27 -27.53
CA CYS A 157 -6.36 13.20 -26.56
C CYS A 157 -7.45 12.20 -26.98
N PRO A 158 -7.36 10.93 -26.57
CA PRO A 158 -8.36 9.91 -26.91
C PRO A 158 -9.69 10.13 -26.17
N GLU A 159 -10.82 9.84 -26.82
CA GLU A 159 -12.20 10.01 -26.31
C GLU A 159 -12.61 9.06 -25.14
N GLY A 160 -11.67 8.29 -24.59
CA GLY A 160 -11.90 7.33 -23.49
C GLY A 160 -10.91 7.49 -22.35
N ARG A 161 -10.44 8.72 -22.15
CA ARG A 161 -9.52 9.09 -21.07
C ARG A 161 -10.33 9.45 -19.84
N ASP A 162 -9.91 8.92 -18.69
CA ASP A 162 -10.40 9.33 -17.39
C ASP A 162 -9.24 9.73 -16.47
N ALA A 163 -9.57 10.27 -15.29
CA ALA A 163 -8.58 10.52 -14.24
C ALA A 163 -7.87 9.20 -13.87
N GLY A 164 -6.57 9.25 -13.57
CA GLY A 164 -5.79 8.05 -13.25
C GLY A 164 -6.42 7.17 -12.18
N MET A 165 -7.03 7.75 -11.13
CA MET A 165 -7.72 6.97 -10.10
C MET A 165 -8.85 6.11 -10.64
N VAL A 166 -9.60 6.61 -11.64
CA VAL A 166 -10.76 5.93 -12.23
C VAL A 166 -10.28 4.82 -13.14
N GLU A 167 -9.26 5.09 -13.97
CA GLU A 167 -8.65 4.07 -14.83
C GLU A 167 -8.05 2.93 -14.00
N TRP A 168 -7.35 3.25 -12.90
CA TRP A 168 -6.85 2.25 -11.96
C TRP A 168 -7.98 1.47 -11.27
N TYR A 169 -9.04 2.14 -10.84
CA TYR A 169 -10.18 1.49 -10.20
C TYR A 169 -10.89 0.49 -11.14
N ASP A 170 -11.05 0.85 -12.41
CA ASP A 170 -11.64 -0.03 -13.43
C ASP A 170 -10.73 -1.21 -13.78
N LEU A 171 -9.41 -1.00 -13.82
CA LEU A 171 -8.42 -2.08 -14.03
C LEU A 171 -8.43 -3.12 -12.91
N PHE A 172 -8.80 -2.71 -11.69
CA PHE A 172 -8.95 -3.60 -10.54
C PHE A 172 -10.39 -4.05 -10.32
N ASN A 173 -11.26 -3.96 -11.33
CA ASN A 173 -12.65 -4.38 -11.25
C ASN A 173 -13.37 -3.80 -10.02
N GLN A 174 -13.20 -2.50 -9.81
CA GLN A 174 -13.81 -1.74 -8.71
C GLN A 174 -13.36 -2.18 -7.32
N SER A 175 -12.11 -2.63 -7.20
CA SER A 175 -11.48 -2.94 -5.92
C SER A 175 -10.23 -2.09 -5.71
N ILE A 176 -10.01 -1.65 -4.48
CA ILE A 176 -8.85 -0.86 -4.09
C ILE A 176 -7.82 -1.80 -3.47
N LEU A 177 -6.57 -1.69 -3.90
CA LEU A 177 -5.45 -2.36 -3.22
C LEU A 177 -4.91 -1.43 -2.15
N GLU A 178 -4.98 -1.88 -0.90
CA GLU A 178 -4.42 -1.18 0.26
C GLU A 178 -3.02 -1.71 0.60
N SER A 179 -2.16 -0.81 1.08
CA SER A 179 -0.85 -1.22 1.59
C SER A 179 -0.99 -1.96 2.93
N PRO A 180 -0.12 -2.93 3.24
CA PRO A 180 -0.07 -3.56 4.56
C PRO A 180 0.49 -2.66 5.68
N PHE A 181 0.98 -1.46 5.35
CA PHE A 181 1.48 -0.46 6.30
C PHE A 181 0.36 0.53 6.70
N GLN A 182 0.46 1.16 7.87
CA GLN A 182 -0.61 2.01 8.40
C GLN A 182 -0.76 3.32 7.61
N ASP A 183 0.38 3.93 7.26
CA ASP A 183 0.44 5.14 6.45
C ASP A 183 0.81 4.81 4.99
N GLY A 184 0.88 3.52 4.66
CA GLY A 184 1.26 3.02 3.35
C GLY A 184 0.19 3.27 2.32
N HIS A 185 0.62 3.69 1.15
CA HIS A 185 -0.24 4.08 0.04
C HIS A 185 0.54 3.90 -1.26
N PHE A 186 -0.10 3.40 -2.32
CA PHE A 186 0.59 3.18 -3.58
C PHE A 186 0.64 4.47 -4.40
N ILE A 187 1.86 4.89 -4.72
CA ILE A 187 2.16 6.04 -5.56
C ILE A 187 2.79 5.59 -6.87
N TYR A 188 2.56 6.35 -7.92
CA TYR A 188 3.19 6.12 -9.21
C TYR A 188 3.61 7.42 -9.89
N VAL A 189 4.56 7.27 -10.80
CA VAL A 189 5.04 8.30 -11.72
C VAL A 189 5.23 7.65 -13.09
N VAL A 190 4.85 8.38 -14.14
CA VAL A 190 5.06 7.95 -15.52
C VAL A 190 6.04 8.89 -16.20
N ILE A 191 7.15 8.32 -16.66
CA ILE A 191 8.12 8.99 -17.51
C ILE A 191 7.64 8.90 -18.95
N PRO A 192 7.52 10.04 -19.66
CA PRO A 192 6.95 10.07 -20.99
C PRO A 192 7.85 9.34 -21.99
N GLY A 193 7.22 8.62 -22.90
CA GLY A 193 7.88 8.08 -24.07
C GLY A 193 8.22 9.19 -25.07
N SER A 194 9.12 8.89 -26.00
CA SER A 194 9.51 9.85 -27.04
C SER A 194 9.82 9.18 -28.36
N GLY A 195 9.87 9.98 -29.43
CA GLY A 195 10.27 9.52 -30.76
C GLY A 195 9.12 9.14 -31.70
N SER A 196 9.49 8.88 -32.94
CA SER A 196 8.59 8.65 -34.07
C SER A 196 9.25 7.72 -35.11
N GLY A 197 8.43 7.01 -35.90
CA GLY A 197 8.93 6.08 -36.92
C GLY A 197 9.60 4.83 -36.31
N SER A 198 10.83 4.55 -36.69
CA SER A 198 11.60 3.37 -36.24
C SER A 198 12.37 3.57 -34.93
N LYS A 199 12.35 4.78 -34.35
CA LYS A 199 12.98 5.11 -33.06
C LYS A 199 11.92 5.54 -32.06
N VAL A 200 11.06 4.60 -31.66
CA VAL A 200 10.04 4.82 -30.64
C VAL A 200 10.57 4.32 -29.30
N ILE A 201 10.50 5.18 -28.28
CA ILE A 201 10.81 4.87 -26.89
C ILE A 201 9.47 4.83 -26.15
N ALA A 202 9.14 3.68 -25.58
CA ALA A 202 7.92 3.50 -24.79
C ALA A 202 8.01 4.29 -23.47
N PRO A 203 6.88 4.69 -22.89
CA PRO A 203 6.87 5.30 -21.57
C PRO A 203 7.29 4.29 -20.50
N ARG A 204 7.84 4.80 -19.40
CA ARG A 204 8.29 4.00 -18.26
C ARG A 204 7.44 4.34 -17.04
N ILE A 205 6.97 3.32 -16.34
CA ILE A 205 6.22 3.50 -15.09
C ILE A 205 7.08 3.12 -13.89
N ILE A 206 6.95 3.91 -12.83
CA ILE A 206 7.60 3.70 -11.54
C ILE A 206 6.50 3.68 -10.50
N ILE A 207 6.38 2.57 -9.77
CA ILE A 207 5.38 2.41 -8.71
C ILE A 207 6.12 2.17 -7.40
N ALA A 208 5.68 2.81 -6.33
CA ALA A 208 6.25 2.67 -5.01
C ALA A 208 5.19 2.69 -3.91
N ASP A 209 5.57 2.20 -2.73
CA ASP A 209 4.79 2.37 -1.50
C ASP A 209 5.27 3.62 -0.76
N ALA A 210 4.34 4.53 -0.47
CA ALA A 210 4.57 5.81 0.18
C ALA A 210 5.16 5.70 1.60
N GLU A 211 4.95 4.57 2.29
CA GLU A 211 5.57 4.31 3.59
C GLU A 211 7.10 4.39 3.50
N ASN A 212 7.66 3.69 2.50
CA ASN A 212 9.10 3.67 2.26
C ASN A 212 9.43 3.38 0.78
N PRO A 213 9.37 4.42 -0.06
CA PRO A 213 9.48 4.25 -1.51
C PRO A 213 10.92 3.91 -1.92
N LEU A 214 11.92 4.18 -1.08
CA LEU A 214 13.30 3.75 -1.34
C LEU A 214 13.44 2.22 -1.41
N TYR A 215 12.83 1.48 -0.47
CA TYR A 215 12.94 0.02 -0.44
C TYR A 215 11.82 -0.68 -1.21
N PHE A 216 10.63 -0.07 -1.25
CA PHE A 216 9.46 -0.64 -1.89
C PHE A 216 9.11 0.13 -3.17
N HIS A 217 9.96 0.00 -4.19
CA HIS A 217 9.65 0.49 -5.53
C HIS A 217 9.96 -0.58 -6.58
N LYS A 218 9.23 -0.50 -7.69
CA LYS A 218 9.54 -1.24 -8.91
C LYS A 218 9.40 -0.33 -10.12
N ILE A 219 10.22 -0.63 -11.11
CA ILE A 219 10.30 0.12 -12.35
C ILE A 219 10.06 -0.86 -13.49
N MET A 220 9.23 -0.45 -14.43
CA MET A 220 8.91 -1.24 -15.59
C MET A 220 9.09 -0.43 -16.86
N ASP A 221 9.82 -1.05 -17.78
CA ASP A 221 9.97 -0.62 -19.17
C ASP A 221 9.01 -1.42 -20.04
N LEU A 222 8.31 -0.72 -20.93
CA LEU A 222 7.33 -1.28 -21.87
C LEU A 222 7.92 -1.55 -23.25
#